data_AF-A0AAY4BBT6-F1
#
_entry.id   AF-A0AAY4BBT6-F1
#
_cell.length_a   1.000
_cell.length_b   1.000
_cell.length_c   1.000
_cell.angle_alpha   90.00
_cell.angle_beta   90.00
_cell.angle_gamma   90.00
#
_symmetry.space_group_name_H-M   'P 1'
#
loop_
_entity.id
_entity.type
_entity.pdbx_description
1 polymer ?
#
loop_
_entity_poly.entity_id
_entity_poly.type
_entity_poly.pdbx_seq_one_letter_code
_entity_poly.pdbx_strand_id
1 'polypeptide(L)'
;MSRKWFCALACISAVCTACSSSPLEDLLIDRYLVPSLCPREVQIGDYVRYHYNGTFTDGNRFDSSHDKGKPFTGQIGLGSPLIPGLDRGIQGMCVNERRKLTIPPHLAYGVLGAGSVIPPDTTLVFDILLLDIWNMEDKVQTRTLSKPKNCKRSVASTDFIRYHYNGTLLNGTLFDSSHFRNQTYDTYVGYGYLIKGMDQGLLGMCVGERRSIIIPPFLAYEDKGYGTQVPPYASLMFDVLLVDLFNAKDDVTVEIQTLPEPCTRKAVVGDYIRYHYNGSFQDGTIFDTSYQRNSTYNTYIGMGYVIAGIDKALQGVCIGEKRRVTLPPHLAYGESGIEGLIPGSAVLIFDIHVIDFHNPNDTVQIKTTHKPADCNITSSSYDLILYRYNCSLLDGTLLYSSDHYSTSSRVTLGVGKIVLGVDEGLQGMCVGERREVIIPPHFAHGEYGADGVPGSAVLMFELELLELQRGVPEGYLFVWLEDSPNPLFPALDLNQDKEVPLEEFSTFIKTQVIEGRGRMRPGMDPEIIIKDMFTLQDRNNDGKITADELKLKTEEQESSKHDEL
;
A
#
# COMPACT_ATOMS: atom_id res chain seq x y z
N MET A 1 -33.20 116.47 -26.83
CA MET A 1 -33.20 117.56 -25.82
C MET A 1 -31.99 117.36 -24.92
N SER A 2 -31.13 118.38 -24.80
CA SER A 2 -29.92 118.49 -23.94
C SER A 2 -28.70 117.62 -24.28
N ARG A 3 -27.70 118.19 -25.01
CA ARG A 3 -26.35 118.65 -24.55
C ARG A 3 -25.33 117.49 -24.43
N LYS A 4 -24.08 117.52 -24.90
CA LYS A 4 -23.23 118.49 -25.60
C LYS A 4 -21.93 117.74 -26.01
N TRP A 5 -21.34 118.15 -27.14
CA TRP A 5 -19.89 118.27 -27.45
C TRP A 5 -19.11 117.14 -28.14
N PHE A 6 -18.35 117.63 -29.13
CA PHE A 6 -17.36 117.03 -30.04
C PHE A 6 -15.99 116.81 -29.37
N CYS A 7 -15.24 115.81 -29.85
CA CYS A 7 -13.78 115.69 -30.05
C CYS A 7 -13.46 114.19 -30.21
N ALA A 8 -12.48 113.65 -30.93
CA ALA A 8 -11.56 114.05 -31.99
C ALA A 8 -10.67 112.79 -32.24
N LEU A 9 -10.18 112.56 -33.46
CA LEU A 9 -9.36 111.41 -33.88
C LEU A 9 -8.06 111.20 -33.05
N ALA A 10 -7.65 109.93 -32.85
CA ALA A 10 -6.33 109.40 -33.27
C ALA A 10 -6.19 107.88 -32.99
N CYS A 11 -5.71 107.14 -34.00
CA CYS A 11 -5.42 105.70 -33.98
C CYS A 11 -4.26 105.33 -33.03
N ILE A 12 -4.40 104.20 -32.32
CA ILE A 12 -3.27 103.35 -31.93
C ILE A 12 -3.67 101.91 -32.25
N SER A 13 -2.93 101.29 -33.17
CA SER A 13 -3.03 99.87 -33.54
C SER A 13 -2.60 99.01 -32.35
N ALA A 14 -3.55 98.35 -31.70
CA ALA A 14 -3.25 97.25 -30.79
C ALA A 14 -2.90 96.02 -31.62
N VAL A 15 -1.61 95.67 -31.66
CA VAL A 15 -1.16 94.35 -32.09
C VAL A 15 -1.66 93.36 -31.05
N CYS A 16 -2.74 92.64 -31.36
CA CYS A 16 -3.10 91.43 -30.64
C CYS A 16 -2.03 90.38 -30.96
N THR A 17 -1.08 90.18 -30.04
CA THR A 17 -0.26 88.97 -30.01
C THR A 17 -1.18 87.80 -29.68
N ALA A 18 -1.60 87.08 -30.73
CA ALA A 18 -2.20 85.77 -30.58
C ALA A 18 -1.15 84.84 -29.95
N CYS A 19 -1.31 84.53 -28.66
CA CYS A 19 -0.66 83.38 -28.06
C CYS A 19 -1.22 82.13 -28.75
N SER A 20 -0.45 81.56 -29.67
CA SER A 20 -0.71 80.23 -30.20
C SER A 20 -0.34 79.21 -29.12
N SER A 21 -1.28 78.86 -28.25
CA SER A 21 -1.17 77.62 -27.48
C SER A 21 -1.38 76.46 -28.45
N SER A 22 -0.29 75.92 -28.98
CA SER A 22 -0.31 74.59 -29.60
C SER A 22 -0.97 73.60 -28.64
N PRO A 23 -1.80 72.67 -29.13
CA PRO A 23 -2.37 71.64 -28.26
C PRO A 23 -1.22 70.87 -27.59
N LEU A 24 -1.27 70.74 -26.26
CA LEU A 24 -0.31 69.93 -25.51
C LEU A 24 -0.36 68.51 -26.09
N GLU A 25 0.76 68.05 -26.63
CA GLU A 25 0.89 66.73 -27.25
C GLU A 25 0.69 65.63 -26.20
N ASP A 26 -0.15 64.63 -26.45
CA ASP A 26 -0.44 63.58 -25.46
C ASP A 26 0.67 62.51 -25.40
N LEU A 27 0.73 61.77 -24.29
CA LEU A 27 1.59 60.60 -24.13
C LEU A 27 1.23 59.52 -25.18
N LEU A 28 2.18 59.14 -26.03
CA LEU A 28 1.98 58.05 -26.99
C LEU A 28 2.44 56.72 -26.41
N ILE A 29 1.56 55.72 -26.42
CA ILE A 29 1.82 54.37 -25.92
C ILE A 29 1.72 53.38 -27.09
N ASP A 30 2.87 52.84 -27.51
CA ASP A 30 2.97 51.82 -28.56
C ASP A 30 3.26 50.44 -27.95
N ARG A 31 2.21 49.60 -27.88
CA ARG A 31 2.29 48.24 -27.34
C ARG A 31 2.60 47.26 -28.46
N TYR A 32 3.89 47.03 -28.69
CA TYR A 32 4.34 46.20 -29.81
C TYR A 32 4.56 44.72 -29.43
N LEU A 33 4.64 44.39 -28.14
CA LEU A 33 4.67 43.00 -27.67
C LEU A 33 3.82 42.83 -26.42
N VAL A 34 2.60 42.34 -26.60
CA VAL A 34 1.69 42.01 -25.48
C VAL A 34 1.68 40.49 -25.30
N PRO A 35 1.93 39.96 -24.08
CA PRO A 35 1.88 38.54 -23.82
C PRO A 35 0.44 38.01 -24.01
N SER A 36 0.32 36.76 -24.45
CA SER A 36 -0.99 36.11 -24.65
C SER A 36 -1.77 35.87 -23.35
N LEU A 37 -1.06 35.82 -22.22
CA LEU A 37 -1.64 35.69 -20.88
C LEU A 37 -1.25 36.90 -20.04
N CYS A 38 -2.26 37.60 -19.52
CA CYS A 38 -2.09 38.71 -18.60
C CYS A 38 -3.00 38.49 -17.38
N PRO A 39 -2.54 37.73 -16.37
CA PRO A 39 -3.37 37.43 -15.20
C PRO A 39 -3.58 38.66 -14.32
N ARG A 40 -2.69 39.66 -14.43
CA ARG A 40 -2.73 40.93 -13.72
C ARG A 40 -2.11 42.02 -14.59
N GLU A 41 -2.80 43.14 -14.68
CA GLU A 41 -2.29 44.39 -15.23
C GLU A 41 -1.84 45.33 -14.10
N VAL A 42 -0.82 46.15 -14.36
CA VAL A 42 -0.35 47.17 -13.41
C VAL A 42 -1.49 48.13 -13.06
N GLN A 43 -1.82 48.21 -11.76
CA GLN A 43 -2.76 49.18 -11.19
C GLN A 43 -2.04 50.26 -10.39
N ILE A 44 -2.78 51.32 -10.04
CA ILE A 44 -2.32 52.35 -9.11
C ILE A 44 -2.04 51.70 -7.74
N GLY A 45 -0.87 52.01 -7.17
CA GLY A 45 -0.40 51.46 -5.91
C GLY A 45 0.44 50.19 -6.08
N ASP A 46 0.49 49.57 -7.26
CA ASP A 46 1.36 48.42 -7.51
C ASP A 46 2.82 48.85 -7.57
N TYR A 47 3.69 47.99 -7.05
CA TYR A 47 5.11 47.99 -7.32
C TYR A 47 5.38 47.24 -8.61
N VAL A 48 6.28 47.79 -9.41
CA VAL A 48 6.73 47.19 -10.66
C VAL A 48 8.24 47.03 -10.66
N ARG A 49 8.70 46.01 -11.38
CA ARG A 49 10.11 45.84 -11.74
C ARG A 49 10.21 45.74 -13.26
N TYR A 50 11.01 46.59 -13.88
CA TYR A 50 11.13 46.62 -15.34
C TYR A 50 12.53 47.01 -15.82
N HIS A 51 12.87 46.52 -17.00
CA HIS A 51 13.99 47.05 -17.78
C HIS A 51 13.49 48.18 -18.69
N TYR A 52 14.32 49.19 -18.88
CA TYR A 52 14.08 50.26 -19.84
C TYR A 52 15.35 50.65 -20.60
N ASN A 53 15.14 51.23 -21.77
CA ASN A 53 16.11 51.98 -22.55
C ASN A 53 15.50 53.35 -22.93
N GLY A 54 16.14 54.44 -22.50
CA GLY A 54 15.72 55.82 -22.72
C GLY A 54 16.53 56.48 -23.83
N THR A 55 15.86 56.91 -24.89
CA THR A 55 16.45 57.58 -26.05
C THR A 55 15.75 58.89 -26.38
N PHE A 56 16.43 59.78 -27.08
CA PHE A 56 15.78 60.90 -27.75
C PHE A 56 15.06 60.45 -29.03
N THR A 57 14.33 61.36 -29.67
CA THR A 57 13.59 61.07 -30.91
C THR A 57 14.50 60.78 -32.11
N ASP A 58 15.77 61.20 -32.06
CA ASP A 58 16.80 60.88 -33.04
C ASP A 58 17.45 59.49 -32.82
N GLY A 59 17.05 58.78 -31.75
CA GLY A 59 17.56 57.47 -31.36
C GLY A 59 18.79 57.49 -30.45
N ASN A 60 19.37 58.66 -30.16
CA ASN A 60 20.50 58.77 -29.24
C ASN A 60 20.07 58.38 -27.81
N ARG A 61 20.79 57.44 -27.20
CA ARG A 61 20.50 56.92 -25.86
C ARG A 61 21.05 57.84 -24.78
N PHE A 62 20.22 58.16 -23.79
CA PHE A 62 20.63 58.96 -22.62
C PHE A 62 20.65 58.16 -21.31
N ASP A 63 19.89 57.06 -21.22
CA ASP A 63 19.85 56.22 -20.01
C ASP A 63 19.40 54.79 -20.32
N SER A 64 19.87 53.80 -19.54
CA SER A 64 19.48 52.40 -19.69
C SER A 64 19.64 51.64 -18.38
N SER A 65 18.61 50.86 -18.04
CA SER A 65 18.68 49.93 -16.90
C SER A 65 19.71 48.82 -17.08
N HIS A 66 20.01 48.44 -18.34
CA HIS A 66 21.01 47.42 -18.64
C HIS A 66 22.43 47.95 -18.36
N ASP A 67 22.69 49.21 -18.68
CA ASP A 67 23.99 49.86 -18.44
C ASP A 67 24.25 50.01 -16.93
N LYS A 68 23.19 50.14 -16.13
CA LYS A 68 23.24 50.17 -14.66
C LYS A 68 23.33 48.78 -14.02
N GLY A 69 23.20 47.71 -14.80
CA GLY A 69 23.23 46.32 -14.33
C GLY A 69 22.04 45.91 -13.44
N LYS A 70 21.00 46.75 -13.31
CA LYS A 70 19.83 46.44 -12.48
C LYS A 70 18.53 47.04 -13.04
N PRO A 71 17.41 46.31 -12.97
CA PRO A 71 16.11 46.85 -13.36
C PRO A 71 15.69 48.00 -12.43
N PHE A 72 14.80 48.84 -12.93
CA PHE A 72 14.12 49.82 -12.07
C PHE A 72 13.11 49.09 -11.19
N THR A 73 12.92 49.59 -9.96
CA THR A 73 11.88 49.13 -9.04
C THR A 73 11.23 50.33 -8.37
N GLY A 74 9.91 50.40 -8.41
CA GLY A 74 9.17 51.51 -7.82
C GLY A 74 7.67 51.30 -7.88
N GLN A 75 6.94 52.16 -7.18
CA GLN A 75 5.48 52.12 -7.09
C GLN A 75 4.86 53.06 -8.14
N ILE A 76 3.74 52.63 -8.74
CA ILE A 76 3.02 53.35 -9.80
C ILE A 76 1.82 54.10 -9.22
N GLY A 77 1.57 55.31 -9.71
CA GLY A 77 0.36 56.11 -9.48
C GLY A 77 0.38 57.02 -8.24
N LEU A 78 1.55 57.23 -7.61
CA LEU A 78 1.69 58.11 -6.44
C LEU A 78 2.31 59.49 -6.74
N GLY A 79 2.84 59.70 -7.94
CA GLY A 79 3.54 60.92 -8.32
C GLY A 79 4.87 61.11 -7.58
N SER A 80 5.99 61.07 -8.33
CA SER A 80 7.38 61.05 -7.82
C SER A 80 7.75 59.73 -7.09
N PRO A 81 8.89 59.08 -7.41
CA PRO A 81 10.05 59.59 -8.15
C PRO A 81 9.99 59.42 -9.67
N LEU A 82 8.95 58.78 -10.22
CA LEU A 82 8.81 58.65 -11.68
C LEU A 82 8.31 59.96 -12.31
N ILE A 83 8.80 60.25 -13.52
CA ILE A 83 8.21 61.30 -14.35
C ILE A 83 6.76 60.94 -14.71
N PRO A 84 5.85 61.93 -14.82
CA PRO A 84 4.42 61.68 -15.05
C PRO A 84 4.11 60.79 -16.27
N GLY A 85 4.90 60.89 -17.33
CA GLY A 85 4.72 60.07 -18.53
C GLY A 85 5.02 58.59 -18.34
N LEU A 86 6.05 58.25 -17.54
CA LEU A 86 6.33 56.85 -17.18
C LEU A 86 5.25 56.32 -16.23
N ASP A 87 4.87 57.13 -15.24
CA ASP A 87 3.86 56.76 -14.25
C ASP A 87 2.50 56.44 -14.89
N ARG A 88 2.11 57.21 -15.92
CA ARG A 88 0.90 56.95 -16.72
C ARG A 88 1.10 55.83 -17.74
N GLY A 89 2.26 55.78 -18.39
CA GLY A 89 2.51 54.86 -19.50
C GLY A 89 2.71 53.40 -19.11
N ILE A 90 3.12 53.14 -17.86
CA ILE A 90 3.30 51.77 -17.33
C ILE A 90 1.97 51.18 -16.83
N GLN A 91 0.97 52.00 -16.51
CA GLN A 91 -0.35 51.50 -16.11
C GLN A 91 -0.95 50.61 -17.21
N GLY A 92 -1.61 49.53 -16.79
CA GLY A 92 -2.12 48.54 -17.72
C GLY A 92 -1.05 47.71 -18.43
N MET A 93 0.22 47.68 -17.95
CA MET A 93 1.24 46.73 -18.43
C MET A 93 1.02 45.34 -17.85
N CYS A 94 1.33 44.33 -18.65
CA CYS A 94 1.41 42.93 -18.22
C CYS A 94 2.87 42.50 -18.04
N VAL A 95 3.15 41.54 -17.14
CA VAL A 95 4.49 40.94 -17.04
C VAL A 95 4.87 40.32 -18.40
N ASN A 96 6.12 40.50 -18.84
CA ASN A 96 6.63 40.16 -20.18
C ASN A 96 6.14 41.06 -21.33
N GLU A 97 5.31 42.06 -21.06
CA GLU A 97 4.97 43.05 -22.07
C GLU A 97 6.16 43.96 -22.40
N ARG A 98 6.32 44.27 -23.69
CA ARG A 98 7.13 45.39 -24.14
C ARG A 98 6.29 46.48 -24.79
N ARG A 99 6.57 47.72 -24.41
CA ARG A 99 5.97 48.90 -25.03
C ARG A 99 6.96 50.05 -25.12
N LYS A 100 6.74 50.89 -26.13
CA LYS A 100 7.43 52.15 -26.32
C LYS A 100 6.54 53.31 -25.86
N LEU A 101 7.09 54.17 -25.03
CA LEU A 101 6.44 55.39 -24.54
C LEU A 101 7.14 56.61 -25.14
N THR A 102 6.43 57.43 -25.92
CA THR A 102 6.92 58.73 -26.37
C THR A 102 6.32 59.79 -25.47
N ILE A 103 7.17 60.35 -24.60
CA ILE A 103 6.78 61.23 -23.51
C ILE A 103 7.10 62.68 -23.90
N PRO A 104 6.07 63.54 -24.05
CA PRO A 104 6.27 64.96 -24.35
C PRO A 104 6.92 65.68 -23.15
N PRO A 105 7.58 66.83 -23.36
CA PRO A 105 8.40 67.47 -22.33
C PRO A 105 7.63 67.76 -21.04
N HIS A 106 6.37 68.19 -21.12
CA HIS A 106 5.55 68.53 -19.95
C HIS A 106 5.13 67.32 -19.09
N LEU A 107 5.28 66.09 -19.60
CA LEU A 107 5.14 64.84 -18.84
C LEU A 107 6.50 64.20 -18.49
N ALA A 108 7.61 64.85 -18.88
CA ALA A 108 8.98 64.47 -18.60
C ALA A 108 9.65 65.51 -17.67
N TYR A 109 10.70 66.20 -18.16
CA TYR A 109 11.49 67.18 -17.38
C TYR A 109 11.20 68.65 -17.75
N GLY A 110 10.26 68.88 -18.66
CA GLY A 110 9.77 70.21 -19.05
C GLY A 110 10.86 71.19 -19.50
N VAL A 111 10.61 72.48 -19.28
CA VAL A 111 11.49 73.61 -19.63
C VAL A 111 12.82 73.61 -18.88
N LEU A 112 12.96 72.81 -17.82
CA LEU A 112 14.18 72.77 -17.01
C LEU A 112 15.17 71.71 -17.53
N GLY A 113 14.68 70.64 -18.18
CA GLY A 113 15.49 69.48 -18.51
C GLY A 113 16.01 68.75 -17.25
N ALA A 114 17.01 67.87 -17.43
CA ALA A 114 17.64 67.13 -16.32
C ALA A 114 19.16 67.21 -16.42
N GLY A 115 19.74 68.14 -15.65
CA GLY A 115 21.19 68.33 -15.57
C GLY A 115 21.81 68.59 -16.96
N SER A 116 22.94 67.95 -17.24
CA SER A 116 23.61 68.03 -18.54
C SER A 116 23.22 66.90 -19.50
N VAL A 117 22.32 66.01 -19.08
CA VAL A 117 21.99 64.78 -19.83
C VAL A 117 20.76 65.00 -20.69
N ILE A 118 19.72 65.65 -20.15
CA ILE A 118 18.45 65.86 -20.84
C ILE A 118 18.25 67.36 -21.03
N PRO A 119 18.23 67.87 -22.28
CA PRO A 119 17.99 69.29 -22.53
C PRO A 119 16.56 69.73 -22.14
N PRO A 120 16.34 71.04 -21.97
CA PRO A 120 15.01 71.64 -21.88
C PRO A 120 14.08 71.22 -23.04
N ASP A 121 12.78 71.18 -22.77
CA ASP A 121 11.72 70.99 -23.77
C ASP A 121 11.94 69.79 -24.71
N THR A 122 12.53 68.72 -24.19
CA THR A 122 12.90 67.54 -24.97
C THR A 122 11.89 66.40 -24.80
N THR A 123 11.42 65.86 -25.93
CA THR A 123 10.60 64.64 -25.98
C THR A 123 11.48 63.42 -25.76
N LEU A 124 11.06 62.53 -24.87
CA LEU A 124 11.79 61.31 -24.51
C LEU A 124 11.08 60.07 -25.05
N VAL A 125 11.85 59.07 -25.45
CA VAL A 125 11.33 57.77 -25.87
C VAL A 125 11.87 56.71 -24.90
N PHE A 126 10.97 55.95 -24.27
CA PHE A 126 11.32 54.83 -23.40
C PHE A 126 10.82 53.53 -24.00
N ASP A 127 11.73 52.59 -24.23
CA ASP A 127 11.40 51.20 -24.54
C ASP A 127 11.45 50.39 -23.24
N ILE A 128 10.33 49.79 -22.83
CA ILE A 128 10.15 49.18 -21.50
C ILE A 128 9.80 47.71 -21.66
N LEU A 129 10.42 46.86 -20.83
CA LEU A 129 10.06 45.45 -20.61
C LEU A 129 9.66 45.26 -19.14
N LEU A 130 8.39 44.92 -18.88
CA LEU A 130 7.94 44.62 -17.52
C LEU A 130 8.37 43.21 -17.09
N LEU A 131 8.97 43.10 -15.91
CA LEU A 131 9.48 41.84 -15.35
C LEU A 131 8.62 41.32 -14.20
N ASP A 132 7.99 42.21 -13.44
CA ASP A 132 7.31 41.87 -12.18
C ASP A 132 6.27 42.92 -11.78
N ILE A 133 5.24 42.49 -11.06
CA ILE A 133 4.17 43.31 -10.49
C ILE A 133 3.76 42.72 -9.13
N TRP A 134 3.74 43.53 -8.08
CA TRP A 134 3.19 43.13 -6.78
C TRP A 134 2.62 44.31 -5.99
N ASN A 135 1.85 44.02 -4.95
CA ASN A 135 1.36 44.96 -3.96
C ASN A 135 1.67 44.44 -2.55
N MET A 136 1.85 45.33 -1.57
CA MET A 136 2.12 44.94 -0.18
C MET A 136 0.97 44.19 0.49
N GLU A 137 -0.24 44.29 -0.06
CA GLU A 137 -1.42 43.54 0.38
C GLU A 137 -1.52 42.14 -0.27
N ASP A 138 -0.64 41.83 -1.23
CA ASP A 138 -0.66 40.54 -1.91
C ASP A 138 -0.40 39.39 -0.94
N LYS A 139 -1.13 38.30 -1.15
CA LYS A 139 -0.93 37.03 -0.45
C LYS A 139 -0.34 36.02 -1.40
N VAL A 140 0.15 34.91 -0.86
CA VAL A 140 0.51 33.74 -1.68
C VAL A 140 -0.72 33.31 -2.47
N GLN A 141 -0.55 33.19 -3.78
CA GLN A 141 -1.59 32.70 -4.66
C GLN A 141 -1.30 31.24 -5.01
N THR A 142 -2.29 30.37 -4.81
CA THR A 142 -2.17 28.96 -5.14
C THR A 142 -3.18 28.57 -6.21
N ARG A 143 -2.73 27.83 -7.21
CA ARG A 143 -3.60 27.25 -8.24
C ARG A 143 -3.31 25.76 -8.35
N THR A 144 -4.28 24.93 -7.99
CA THR A 144 -4.19 23.48 -8.19
C THR A 144 -4.27 23.17 -9.68
N LEU A 145 -3.22 22.52 -10.20
CA LEU A 145 -3.11 22.11 -11.60
C LEU A 145 -3.73 20.72 -11.81
N SER A 146 -3.49 19.81 -10.87
CA SER A 146 -4.11 18.48 -10.86
C SER A 146 -4.19 17.97 -9.43
N LYS A 147 -5.32 17.35 -9.06
CA LYS A 147 -5.54 16.75 -7.74
C LYS A 147 -5.97 15.30 -7.88
N PRO A 148 -5.37 14.35 -7.13
CA PRO A 148 -5.83 12.98 -7.12
C PRO A 148 -7.25 12.88 -6.53
N LYS A 149 -8.04 11.93 -7.04
CA LYS A 149 -9.43 11.72 -6.60
C LYS A 149 -9.52 11.40 -5.11
N ASN A 150 -8.58 10.60 -4.61
CA ASN A 150 -8.54 10.13 -3.23
C ASN A 150 -7.52 10.94 -2.43
N CYS A 151 -7.92 12.11 -1.95
CA CYS A 151 -7.16 12.85 -0.94
C CYS A 151 -7.75 12.60 0.45
N LYS A 152 -7.17 11.64 1.18
CA LYS A 152 -7.59 11.32 2.56
C LYS A 152 -6.99 12.28 3.59
N ARG A 153 -5.78 12.74 3.33
CA ARG A 153 -5.02 13.68 4.16
C ARG A 153 -4.36 14.71 3.27
N SER A 154 -4.28 15.93 3.77
CA SER A 154 -3.54 17.02 3.16
C SER A 154 -2.45 17.54 4.11
N VAL A 155 -1.46 18.24 3.54
CA VAL A 155 -0.36 18.84 4.28
C VAL A 155 -0.88 19.77 5.37
N ALA A 156 -0.49 19.52 6.61
CA ALA A 156 -0.70 20.39 7.75
C ALA A 156 0.62 20.98 8.26
N SER A 157 0.53 21.99 9.12
CA SER A 157 1.70 22.49 9.84
C SER A 157 2.31 21.37 10.67
N THR A 158 3.64 21.34 10.73
CA THR A 158 4.49 20.33 11.38
C THR A 158 4.66 19.01 10.63
N ASP A 159 4.01 18.82 9.50
CA ASP A 159 4.21 17.64 8.69
C ASP A 159 5.57 17.68 7.97
N PHE A 160 6.18 16.50 7.85
CA PHE A 160 7.28 16.26 6.93
C PHE A 160 6.72 15.96 5.55
N ILE A 161 7.29 16.58 4.52
CA ILE A 161 6.91 16.38 3.13
C ILE A 161 8.11 16.10 2.26
N ARG A 162 7.86 15.38 1.16
CA ARG A 162 8.78 15.25 0.03
C ARG A 162 8.07 15.72 -1.22
N TYR A 163 8.68 16.65 -1.94
CA TYR A 163 8.08 17.19 -3.15
C TYR A 163 9.13 17.51 -4.21
N HIS A 164 8.68 17.45 -5.47
CA HIS A 164 9.40 18.04 -6.57
C HIS A 164 8.89 19.44 -6.86
N TYR A 165 9.78 20.32 -7.33
CA TYR A 165 9.43 21.65 -7.79
C TYR A 165 10.28 22.10 -8.98
N ASN A 166 9.70 23.04 -9.75
CA ASN A 166 10.39 23.97 -10.64
C ASN A 166 10.14 25.40 -10.15
N GLY A 167 11.21 26.15 -9.88
CA GLY A 167 11.16 27.54 -9.45
C GLY A 167 11.49 28.49 -10.60
N THR A 168 10.54 29.34 -10.96
CA THR A 168 10.68 30.37 -12.00
C THR A 168 10.39 31.76 -11.45
N LEU A 169 10.94 32.79 -12.07
CA LEU A 169 10.46 34.16 -11.90
C LEU A 169 9.13 34.34 -12.66
N LEU A 170 8.37 35.41 -12.38
CA LEU A 170 7.10 35.67 -13.10
C LEU A 170 7.26 35.87 -14.61
N ASN A 171 8.45 36.28 -15.05
CA ASN A 171 8.77 36.38 -16.47
C ASN A 171 9.01 35.00 -17.15
N GLY A 172 9.02 33.90 -16.38
CA GLY A 172 9.25 32.53 -16.85
C GLY A 172 10.71 32.06 -16.79
N THR A 173 11.65 32.90 -16.36
CA THR A 173 13.05 32.48 -16.18
C THR A 173 13.16 31.46 -15.06
N LEU A 174 13.61 30.24 -15.38
CA LEU A 174 13.89 29.18 -14.41
C LEU A 174 15.16 29.52 -13.61
N PHE A 175 15.10 29.44 -12.29
CA PHE A 175 16.24 29.67 -11.40
C PHE A 175 16.62 28.44 -10.58
N ASP A 176 15.72 27.48 -10.37
CA ASP A 176 16.05 26.22 -9.70
C ASP A 176 15.03 25.13 -10.01
N SER A 177 15.46 23.87 -9.93
CA SER A 177 14.58 22.71 -10.03
C SER A 177 15.14 21.54 -9.24
N SER A 178 14.27 20.88 -8.47
CA SER A 178 14.57 19.60 -7.82
C SER A 178 14.93 18.49 -8.82
N HIS A 179 14.37 18.54 -10.03
CA HIS A 179 14.56 17.50 -11.04
C HIS A 179 15.99 17.47 -11.59
N PHE A 180 16.72 18.59 -11.55
CA PHE A 180 18.13 18.63 -11.94
C PHE A 180 19.03 17.77 -11.05
N ARG A 181 18.59 17.50 -9.82
CA ARG A 181 19.31 16.68 -8.84
C ARG A 181 18.79 15.25 -8.77
N ASN A 182 17.71 14.94 -9.52
CA ASN A 182 16.97 13.69 -9.44
C ASN A 182 16.60 13.29 -8.00
N GLN A 183 16.29 14.29 -7.17
CA GLN A 183 15.99 14.15 -5.74
C GLN A 183 14.82 15.05 -5.38
N THR A 184 14.00 14.62 -4.43
CA THR A 184 12.96 15.45 -3.84
C THR A 184 13.59 16.52 -2.94
N TYR A 185 12.80 17.56 -2.66
CA TYR A 185 13.08 18.46 -1.56
C TYR A 185 12.30 17.99 -0.34
N ASP A 186 13.04 17.73 0.73
CA ASP A 186 12.56 17.05 1.92
C ASP A 186 12.63 18.01 3.10
N THR A 187 11.50 18.30 3.74
CA THR A 187 11.45 19.34 4.78
C THR A 187 10.20 19.24 5.65
N TYR A 188 10.21 20.00 6.75
CA TYR A 188 9.05 20.19 7.61
C TYR A 188 8.33 21.50 7.28
N VAL A 189 7.01 21.44 7.10
CA VAL A 189 6.16 22.60 6.79
C VAL A 189 5.83 23.37 8.07
N GLY A 190 6.02 24.69 8.04
CA GLY A 190 5.65 25.59 9.14
C GLY A 190 6.68 25.69 10.27
N TYR A 191 7.86 25.09 10.10
CA TYR A 191 9.01 25.29 11.00
C TYR A 191 9.85 26.52 10.64
N GLY A 192 9.58 27.18 9.51
CA GLY A 192 10.34 28.33 9.03
C GLY A 192 11.66 27.98 8.32
N TYR A 193 11.85 26.71 7.94
CA TYR A 193 12.99 26.29 7.10
C TYR A 193 12.82 26.69 5.64
N LEU A 194 11.59 26.93 5.22
CA LEU A 194 11.25 27.41 3.88
C LEU A 194 11.09 28.94 3.90
N ILE A 195 11.13 29.56 2.71
CA ILE A 195 10.63 30.92 2.57
C ILE A 195 9.15 30.97 2.99
N LYS A 196 8.73 32.08 3.63
CA LYS A 196 7.40 32.22 4.24
C LYS A 196 6.27 31.86 3.27
N GLY A 197 6.43 32.22 2.00
CA GLY A 197 5.43 31.94 0.98
C GLY A 197 5.30 30.47 0.61
N MET A 198 6.38 29.69 0.67
CA MET A 198 6.32 28.24 0.43
C MET A 198 5.67 27.52 1.61
N ASP A 199 6.02 27.90 2.85
CA ASP A 199 5.34 27.39 4.05
C ASP A 199 3.82 27.60 3.96
N GLN A 200 3.36 28.75 3.44
CA GLN A 200 1.94 29.02 3.24
C GLN A 200 1.35 28.27 2.04
N GLY A 201 2.05 28.23 0.90
CA GLY A 201 1.52 27.69 -0.36
C GLY A 201 1.40 26.16 -0.40
N LEU A 202 2.23 25.46 0.37
CA LEU A 202 2.24 24.00 0.46
C LEU A 202 1.09 23.44 1.33
N LEU A 203 0.55 24.26 2.25
CA LEU A 203 -0.53 23.83 3.14
C LEU A 203 -1.76 23.37 2.34
N GLY A 204 -2.35 22.27 2.78
CA GLY A 204 -3.52 21.69 2.13
C GLY A 204 -3.25 20.98 0.81
N MET A 205 -1.99 20.79 0.39
CA MET A 205 -1.67 19.91 -0.75
C MET A 205 -1.95 18.45 -0.41
N CYS A 206 -2.38 17.67 -1.39
CA CYS A 206 -2.54 16.22 -1.27
C CYS A 206 -1.39 15.50 -1.98
N VAL A 207 -1.03 14.30 -1.51
CA VAL A 207 0.02 13.49 -2.17
C VAL A 207 -0.42 13.18 -3.60
N GLY A 208 0.46 13.40 -4.58
CA GLY A 208 0.19 13.36 -6.01
C GLY A 208 -0.45 14.63 -6.59
N GLU A 209 -0.75 15.66 -5.78
CA GLU A 209 -1.24 16.96 -6.26
C GLU A 209 -0.12 17.73 -6.95
N ARG A 210 -0.46 18.36 -8.09
CA ARG A 210 0.36 19.39 -8.73
C ARG A 210 -0.25 20.75 -8.46
N ARG A 211 0.55 21.70 -7.97
CA ARG A 211 0.10 23.04 -7.60
C ARG A 211 1.11 24.08 -8.07
N SER A 212 0.58 25.18 -8.60
CA SER A 212 1.36 26.39 -8.89
C SER A 212 1.21 27.36 -7.71
N ILE A 213 2.32 27.87 -7.20
CA ILE A 213 2.39 28.74 -6.03
C ILE A 213 3.12 30.02 -6.45
N ILE A 214 2.43 31.16 -6.44
CA ILE A 214 3.02 32.49 -6.70
C ILE A 214 3.23 33.20 -5.38
N ILE A 215 4.46 33.63 -5.15
CA ILE A 215 4.93 34.22 -3.89
C ILE A 215 5.43 35.64 -4.17
N PRO A 216 4.81 36.68 -3.56
CA PRO A 216 5.30 38.04 -3.70
C PRO A 216 6.66 38.22 -2.99
N PRO A 217 7.45 39.24 -3.35
CA PRO A 217 8.85 39.31 -2.94
C PRO A 217 9.05 39.34 -1.41
N PHE A 218 8.15 40.01 -0.69
CA PHE A 218 8.19 40.16 0.78
C PHE A 218 7.84 38.86 1.55
N LEU A 219 7.35 37.83 0.85
CA LEU A 219 7.18 36.47 1.38
C LEU A 219 8.25 35.49 0.85
N ALA A 220 9.20 35.99 0.04
CA ALA A 220 10.30 35.24 -0.54
C ALA A 220 11.67 35.77 -0.02
N TYR A 221 12.43 36.45 -0.88
CA TYR A 221 13.79 36.95 -0.58
C TYR A 221 13.91 38.47 -0.50
N GLU A 222 12.77 39.17 -0.49
CA GLU A 222 12.67 40.60 -0.23
C GLU A 222 13.58 41.45 -1.15
N ASP A 223 14.25 42.46 -0.59
CA ASP A 223 15.15 43.39 -1.28
C ASP A 223 16.57 42.83 -1.50
N LYS A 224 16.91 41.70 -0.86
CA LYS A 224 18.23 41.08 -0.98
C LYS A 224 18.35 40.18 -2.20
N GLY A 225 17.25 39.53 -2.60
CA GLY A 225 17.29 38.44 -3.57
C GLY A 225 18.03 37.21 -3.01
N TYR A 226 18.37 36.26 -3.88
CA TYR A 226 19.08 35.04 -3.50
C TYR A 226 20.06 34.58 -4.57
N GLY A 227 21.33 34.50 -4.17
CA GLY A 227 22.43 34.14 -5.07
C GLY A 227 22.52 35.09 -6.28
N THR A 228 22.86 34.54 -7.44
CA THR A 228 22.93 35.26 -8.71
C THR A 228 21.67 35.10 -9.57
N GLN A 229 20.79 34.17 -9.20
CA GLN A 229 19.68 33.75 -10.06
C GLN A 229 18.35 34.40 -9.65
N VAL A 230 18.16 34.72 -8.37
CA VAL A 230 16.97 35.41 -7.88
C VAL A 230 17.34 36.86 -7.58
N PRO A 231 16.90 37.82 -8.41
CA PRO A 231 17.21 39.23 -8.18
C PRO A 231 16.38 39.82 -7.01
N PRO A 232 16.82 40.95 -6.45
CA PRO A 232 16.02 41.76 -5.54
C PRO A 232 14.59 42.02 -6.02
N TYR A 233 13.64 42.01 -5.09
CA TYR A 233 12.22 42.29 -5.35
C TYR A 233 11.59 41.40 -6.43
N ALA A 234 12.04 40.15 -6.52
CA ALA A 234 11.48 39.18 -7.43
C ALA A 234 10.33 38.40 -6.81
N SER A 235 9.19 38.39 -7.49
CA SER A 235 8.12 37.43 -7.23
C SER A 235 8.51 36.08 -7.80
N LEU A 236 8.24 35.02 -7.04
CA LEU A 236 8.59 33.66 -7.40
C LEU A 236 7.35 32.86 -7.75
N MET A 237 7.49 31.95 -8.71
CA MET A 237 6.49 30.95 -9.05
C MET A 237 7.10 29.57 -8.88
N PHE A 238 6.42 28.71 -8.11
CA PHE A 238 6.81 27.31 -7.93
C PHE A 238 5.71 26.41 -8.46
N ASP A 239 6.05 25.57 -9.44
CA ASP A 239 5.22 24.44 -9.83
C ASP A 239 5.68 23.21 -9.05
N VAL A 240 4.84 22.76 -8.12
CA VAL A 240 5.13 21.72 -7.13
C VAL A 240 4.35 20.44 -7.45
N LEU A 241 4.99 19.29 -7.27
CA LEU A 241 4.37 17.96 -7.19
C LEU A 241 4.66 17.37 -5.81
N LEU A 242 3.63 17.17 -5.00
CA LEU A 242 3.79 16.51 -3.69
C LEU A 242 3.92 15.00 -3.88
N VAL A 243 4.97 14.39 -3.32
CA VAL A 243 5.30 12.96 -3.49
C VAL A 243 4.95 12.16 -2.24
N ASP A 244 5.23 12.70 -1.06
CA ASP A 244 5.07 11.97 0.21
C ASP A 244 4.78 12.94 1.36
N LEU A 245 4.07 12.44 2.39
CA LEU A 245 3.61 13.20 3.55
C LEU A 245 3.43 12.31 4.79
N PHE A 246 4.05 12.70 5.91
CA PHE A 246 3.74 12.16 7.24
C PHE A 246 3.98 13.16 8.37
N ASN A 247 3.49 12.83 9.57
CA ASN A 247 3.84 13.49 10.82
C ASN A 247 4.64 12.53 11.69
N ALA A 248 5.64 13.03 12.41
CA ALA A 248 6.44 12.22 13.33
C ALA A 248 5.61 11.56 14.46
N LYS A 249 4.38 12.06 14.72
CA LYS A 249 3.43 11.51 15.69
C LYS A 249 2.44 10.50 15.11
N ASP A 250 2.46 10.27 13.80
CA ASP A 250 1.55 9.29 13.18
C ASP A 250 1.83 7.88 13.72
N ASP A 251 0.79 7.06 13.85
CA ASP A 251 0.93 5.62 14.09
C ASP A 251 0.50 4.85 12.82
N VAL A 252 0.60 3.53 12.86
CA VAL A 252 0.12 2.65 11.80
C VAL A 252 -1.36 2.90 11.51
N THR A 253 -1.69 3.13 10.24
CA THR A 253 -3.08 3.22 9.79
C THR A 253 -3.46 1.93 9.08
N VAL A 254 -4.52 1.27 9.54
CA VAL A 254 -5.03 0.01 8.95
C VAL A 254 -6.43 0.24 8.40
N GLU A 255 -6.61 -0.07 7.12
CA GLU A 255 -7.88 -0.03 6.42
C GLU A 255 -8.26 -1.45 5.98
N ILE A 256 -9.29 -2.02 6.60
CA ILE A 256 -9.79 -3.36 6.22
C ILE A 256 -10.53 -3.22 4.88
N GLN A 257 -10.00 -3.85 3.83
CA GLN A 257 -10.59 -3.85 2.50
C GLN A 257 -11.63 -4.96 2.35
N THR A 258 -11.36 -6.13 2.92
CA THR A 258 -12.26 -7.28 2.88
C THR A 258 -12.09 -8.09 4.15
N LEU A 259 -13.19 -8.32 4.86
CA LEU A 259 -13.24 -9.17 6.04
C LEU A 259 -14.10 -10.40 5.72
N PRO A 260 -13.52 -11.60 5.61
CA PRO A 260 -14.31 -12.81 5.36
C PRO A 260 -15.10 -13.21 6.62
N GLU A 261 -16.31 -13.70 6.39
CA GLU A 261 -17.18 -14.26 7.43
C GLU A 261 -17.34 -15.79 7.25
N PRO A 262 -17.22 -16.59 8.31
CA PRO A 262 -17.02 -16.16 9.70
C PRO A 262 -15.53 -15.97 10.07
N CYS A 263 -15.20 -14.88 10.78
CA CYS A 263 -13.91 -14.72 11.44
C CYS A 263 -13.96 -15.32 12.85
N THR A 264 -13.82 -16.65 12.95
CA THR A 264 -13.90 -17.39 14.23
C THR A 264 -12.62 -17.28 15.06
N ARG A 265 -11.45 -17.28 14.40
CA ARG A 265 -10.13 -17.17 15.02
C ARG A 265 -9.45 -15.90 14.53
N LYS A 266 -8.98 -15.07 15.47
CA LYS A 266 -8.17 -13.87 15.19
C LYS A 266 -6.72 -14.14 15.56
N ALA A 267 -5.81 -13.59 14.78
CA ALA A 267 -4.39 -13.78 15.02
C ALA A 267 -3.92 -13.07 16.28
N VAL A 268 -3.06 -13.75 17.04
CA VAL A 268 -2.45 -13.24 18.27
C VAL A 268 -0.92 -13.25 18.18
N VAL A 269 -0.27 -12.59 19.14
CA VAL A 269 1.20 -12.58 19.23
C VAL A 269 1.71 -14.02 19.36
N GLY A 270 2.73 -14.36 18.57
CA GLY A 270 3.33 -15.69 18.52
C GLY A 270 2.72 -16.64 17.47
N ASP A 271 1.62 -16.26 16.82
CA ASP A 271 1.12 -17.02 15.68
C ASP A 271 2.09 -16.95 14.50
N TYR A 272 2.26 -18.07 13.80
CA TYR A 272 2.97 -18.14 12.53
C TYR A 272 1.99 -17.89 11.40
N ILE A 273 2.24 -16.84 10.60
CA ILE A 273 1.34 -16.37 9.54
C ILE A 273 1.96 -16.51 8.17
N ARG A 274 1.13 -16.85 7.18
CA ARG A 274 1.46 -16.80 5.76
C ARG A 274 0.54 -15.80 5.07
N TYR A 275 1.13 -14.83 4.38
CA TYR A 275 0.36 -13.80 3.68
C TYR A 275 1.05 -13.37 2.39
N HIS A 276 0.25 -12.89 1.45
CA HIS A 276 0.74 -12.13 0.32
C HIS A 276 0.67 -10.64 0.61
N TYR A 277 1.59 -9.88 0.02
CA TYR A 277 1.56 -8.43 0.04
C TYR A 277 1.99 -7.81 -1.31
N ASN A 278 1.55 -6.57 -1.50
CA ASN A 278 2.08 -5.62 -2.47
C ASN A 278 2.53 -4.35 -1.72
N GLY A 279 3.82 -4.01 -1.82
CA GLY A 279 4.45 -2.86 -1.19
C GLY A 279 4.63 -1.71 -2.19
N SER A 280 4.12 -0.53 -1.83
CA SER A 280 4.14 0.67 -2.67
C SER A 280 4.39 1.94 -1.86
N PHE A 281 4.80 3.02 -2.53
CA PHE A 281 4.84 4.35 -1.95
C PHE A 281 3.47 5.05 -2.03
N GLN A 282 3.31 6.20 -1.38
CA GLN A 282 2.04 6.95 -1.39
C GLN A 282 1.62 7.45 -2.78
N ASP A 283 2.56 7.58 -3.72
CA ASP A 283 2.29 7.92 -5.13
C ASP A 283 1.79 6.72 -5.95
N GLY A 284 1.78 5.51 -5.37
CA GLY A 284 1.37 4.26 -6.01
C GLY A 284 2.49 3.47 -6.69
N THR A 285 3.72 3.99 -6.69
CA THR A 285 4.88 3.27 -7.24
C THR A 285 5.16 2.02 -6.40
N ILE A 286 5.09 0.83 -7.02
CA ILE A 286 5.37 -0.45 -6.36
C ILE A 286 6.88 -0.65 -6.25
N PHE A 287 7.36 -1.00 -5.05
CA PHE A 287 8.77 -1.32 -4.82
C PHE A 287 9.03 -2.81 -4.56
N ASP A 288 8.02 -3.56 -4.09
CA ASP A 288 8.16 -5.00 -3.86
C ASP A 288 6.80 -5.71 -3.83
N THR A 289 6.76 -6.98 -4.21
CA THR A 289 5.55 -7.80 -4.15
C THR A 289 5.87 -9.28 -3.98
N SER A 290 5.14 -9.94 -3.07
CA SER A 290 5.25 -11.39 -2.88
C SER A 290 4.76 -12.19 -4.08
N TYR A 291 3.83 -11.65 -4.88
CA TYR A 291 3.22 -12.35 -6.01
C TYR A 291 4.22 -12.63 -7.14
N GLN A 292 5.23 -11.76 -7.32
CA GLN A 292 6.29 -11.99 -8.32
C GLN A 292 7.14 -13.23 -8.01
N ARG A 293 7.21 -13.64 -6.74
CA ARG A 293 7.97 -14.81 -6.29
C ARG A 293 7.14 -16.09 -6.27
N ASN A 294 5.83 -15.98 -6.52
CA ASN A 294 4.87 -17.07 -6.40
C ASN A 294 4.94 -17.81 -5.05
N SER A 295 5.23 -17.08 -3.97
CA SER A 295 5.33 -17.61 -2.62
C SER A 295 4.84 -16.59 -1.59
N THR A 296 4.28 -17.08 -0.50
CA THR A 296 3.87 -16.24 0.63
C THR A 296 5.07 -15.71 1.39
N TYR A 297 4.89 -14.57 2.06
CA TYR A 297 5.80 -14.16 3.10
C TYR A 297 5.34 -14.77 4.42
N ASN A 298 6.27 -15.40 5.13
CA ASN A 298 5.97 -16.16 6.33
C ASN A 298 6.76 -15.60 7.51
N THR A 299 6.09 -15.37 8.63
CA THR A 299 6.72 -14.79 9.83
C THR A 299 5.92 -15.09 11.09
N TYR A 300 6.48 -14.76 12.26
CA TYR A 300 5.74 -14.76 13.52
C TYR A 300 5.21 -13.37 13.85
N ILE A 301 3.94 -13.29 14.26
CA ILE A 301 3.28 -12.03 14.56
C ILE A 301 3.76 -11.48 15.90
N GLY A 302 4.19 -10.21 15.90
CA GLY A 302 4.48 -9.45 17.13
C GLY A 302 5.76 -9.88 17.85
N MET A 303 6.66 -10.56 17.14
CA MET A 303 7.93 -11.06 17.68
C MET A 303 9.15 -10.28 17.16
N GLY A 304 8.96 -9.23 16.34
CA GLY A 304 10.04 -8.37 15.85
C GLY A 304 10.79 -8.91 14.63
N TYR A 305 10.24 -9.90 13.92
CA TYR A 305 10.86 -10.47 12.71
C TYR A 305 10.64 -9.63 11.45
N VAL A 306 9.68 -8.72 11.48
CA VAL A 306 9.38 -7.76 10.39
C VAL A 306 9.41 -6.34 10.93
N ILE A 307 9.35 -5.35 10.05
CA ILE A 307 9.26 -3.94 10.44
C ILE A 307 8.09 -3.72 11.42
N ALA A 308 8.32 -2.92 12.45
CA ALA A 308 7.42 -2.77 13.60
C ALA A 308 5.97 -2.42 13.21
N GLY A 309 5.80 -1.65 12.13
CA GLY A 309 4.50 -1.29 11.59
C GLY A 309 3.71 -2.48 11.06
N ILE A 310 4.35 -3.40 10.34
CA ILE A 310 3.69 -4.64 9.86
C ILE A 310 3.38 -5.55 11.04
N ASP A 311 4.30 -5.67 12.00
CA ASP A 311 4.11 -6.49 13.19
C ASP A 311 2.88 -6.06 14.01
N LYS A 312 2.66 -4.74 14.14
CA LYS A 312 1.42 -4.19 14.70
C LYS A 312 0.21 -4.47 13.80
N ALA A 313 0.37 -4.27 12.49
CA ALA A 313 -0.72 -4.37 11.52
C ALA A 313 -1.19 -5.80 11.24
N LEU A 314 -0.43 -6.85 11.60
CA LEU A 314 -0.85 -8.25 11.46
C LEU A 314 -1.62 -8.77 12.69
N GLN A 315 -1.62 -8.04 13.81
CA GLN A 315 -2.38 -8.46 14.99
C GLN A 315 -3.89 -8.37 14.75
N GLY A 316 -4.62 -9.38 15.22
CA GLY A 316 -6.07 -9.44 15.12
C GLY A 316 -6.60 -9.67 13.70
N VAL A 317 -5.76 -10.10 12.74
CA VAL A 317 -6.22 -10.48 11.39
C VAL A 317 -7.10 -11.73 11.42
N CYS A 318 -7.97 -11.83 10.43
CA CYS A 318 -8.72 -13.02 10.11
C CYS A 318 -8.11 -13.75 8.89
N ILE A 319 -8.30 -15.07 8.82
CA ILE A 319 -7.90 -15.87 7.66
C ILE A 319 -8.68 -15.39 6.44
N GLY A 320 -8.02 -15.15 5.30
CA GLY A 320 -8.61 -14.62 4.07
C GLY A 320 -8.80 -13.09 4.05
N GLU A 321 -8.46 -12.39 5.13
CA GLU A 321 -8.64 -10.94 5.21
C GLU A 321 -7.72 -10.20 4.24
N LYS A 322 -8.25 -9.13 3.63
CA LYS A 322 -7.47 -8.15 2.87
C LYS A 322 -7.49 -6.80 3.60
N ARG A 323 -6.31 -6.23 3.82
CA ARG A 323 -6.17 -4.91 4.47
C ARG A 323 -5.08 -4.08 3.81
N ARG A 324 -5.26 -2.77 3.80
CA ARG A 324 -4.26 -1.78 3.41
C ARG A 324 -3.65 -1.17 4.65
N VAL A 325 -2.33 -1.16 4.73
CA VAL A 325 -1.56 -0.66 5.87
C VAL A 325 -0.70 0.50 5.41
N THR A 326 -0.80 1.66 6.06
CA THR A 326 0.07 2.82 5.81
C THR A 326 1.02 2.98 6.99
N LEU A 327 2.33 2.98 6.71
CA LEU A 327 3.40 2.97 7.69
C LEU A 327 4.24 4.25 7.62
N PRO A 328 4.26 5.08 8.68
CA PRO A 328 5.22 6.18 8.76
C PRO A 328 6.66 5.62 8.91
N PRO A 329 7.69 6.40 8.56
CA PRO A 329 9.05 5.88 8.45
C PRO A 329 9.60 5.30 9.75
N HIS A 330 9.25 5.88 10.91
CA HIS A 330 9.72 5.40 12.22
C HIS A 330 9.12 4.04 12.63
N LEU A 331 8.13 3.52 11.91
CA LEU A 331 7.60 2.15 12.03
C LEU A 331 8.01 1.27 10.84
N ALA A 332 8.84 1.78 9.94
CA ALA A 332 9.36 1.12 8.75
C ALA A 332 10.90 1.16 8.73
N TYR A 333 11.52 1.81 7.74
CA TYR A 333 12.98 1.86 7.55
C TYR A 333 13.63 3.18 8.01
N GLY A 334 12.90 4.02 8.74
CA GLY A 334 13.40 5.23 9.37
C GLY A 334 13.92 6.28 8.38
N GLU A 335 14.78 7.17 8.88
CA GLU A 335 15.38 8.26 8.10
C GLU A 335 16.42 7.76 7.09
N SER A 336 17.03 6.59 7.33
CA SER A 336 18.05 6.02 6.44
C SER A 336 17.45 5.34 5.22
N GLY A 337 16.26 4.72 5.36
CA GLY A 337 15.67 3.92 4.29
C GLY A 337 16.51 2.69 3.94
N ILE A 338 16.39 2.21 2.71
CA ILE A 338 17.24 1.18 2.09
C ILE A 338 17.83 1.77 0.82
N GLU A 339 19.15 1.85 0.75
CA GLU A 339 19.86 2.38 -0.42
C GLU A 339 19.42 1.70 -1.72
N GLY A 340 19.07 2.50 -2.72
CA GLY A 340 18.65 2.03 -4.04
C GLY A 340 17.25 1.42 -4.13
N LEU A 341 16.51 1.28 -3.02
CA LEU A 341 15.18 0.67 -3.00
C LEU A 341 14.13 1.52 -2.29
N ILE A 342 14.40 1.92 -1.04
CA ILE A 342 13.46 2.67 -0.20
C ILE A 342 14.12 3.97 0.21
N PRO A 343 13.64 5.14 -0.26
CA PRO A 343 14.20 6.41 0.19
C PRO A 343 14.10 6.59 1.71
N GLY A 344 15.04 7.35 2.28
CA GLY A 344 14.97 7.79 3.67
C GLY A 344 13.66 8.54 3.96
N SER A 345 13.11 8.35 5.16
CA SER A 345 11.88 8.99 5.60
C SER A 345 10.66 8.73 4.69
N ALA A 346 10.65 7.60 3.97
CA ALA A 346 9.54 7.23 3.11
C ALA A 346 8.37 6.60 3.87
N VAL A 347 7.14 7.06 3.57
CA VAL A 347 5.92 6.36 3.97
C VAL A 347 5.68 5.18 3.04
N LEU A 348 5.37 4.02 3.64
CA LEU A 348 5.10 2.80 2.89
C LEU A 348 3.63 2.41 2.98
N ILE A 349 3.09 1.88 1.88
CA ILE A 349 1.76 1.31 1.78
C ILE A 349 1.90 -0.18 1.46
N PHE A 350 1.30 -1.03 2.29
CA PHE A 350 1.21 -2.46 2.07
C PHE A 350 -0.25 -2.89 1.93
N ASP A 351 -0.61 -3.42 0.76
CA ASP A 351 -1.85 -4.19 0.59
C ASP A 351 -1.55 -5.65 0.94
N ILE A 352 -2.14 -6.15 2.02
CA ILE A 352 -1.90 -7.48 2.60
C ILE A 352 -3.12 -8.37 2.35
N HIS A 353 -2.88 -9.61 1.93
CA HIS A 353 -3.85 -10.69 1.81
C HIS A 353 -3.41 -11.87 2.68
N VAL A 354 -4.13 -12.11 3.78
CA VAL A 354 -3.84 -13.17 4.74
C VAL A 354 -4.30 -14.51 4.18
N ILE A 355 -3.39 -15.48 4.07
CA ILE A 355 -3.72 -16.82 3.56
C ILE A 355 -4.14 -17.72 4.72
N ASP A 356 -3.29 -17.86 5.73
CA ASP A 356 -3.59 -18.55 6.97
C ASP A 356 -2.59 -18.18 8.08
N PHE A 357 -2.90 -18.61 9.30
CA PHE A 357 -1.97 -18.55 10.42
C PHE A 357 -2.32 -19.64 11.43
N HIS A 358 -1.32 -20.10 12.18
CA HIS A 358 -1.50 -21.15 13.17
C HIS A 358 -0.61 -20.93 14.40
N ASN A 359 -0.92 -21.65 15.46
CA ASN A 359 -0.16 -21.74 16.69
C ASN A 359 0.09 -23.23 17.03
N PRO A 360 1.21 -23.59 17.68
CA PRO A 360 1.42 -24.95 18.19
C PRO A 360 0.30 -25.45 19.10
N ASN A 361 -0.43 -24.55 19.77
CA ASN A 361 -1.57 -24.89 20.62
C ASN A 361 -2.90 -25.08 19.85
N ASP A 362 -2.94 -24.80 18.55
CA ASP A 362 -4.16 -24.98 17.77
C ASP A 362 -4.49 -26.48 17.64
N THR A 363 -5.78 -26.80 17.72
CA THR A 363 -6.31 -28.17 17.57
C THR A 363 -6.96 -28.35 16.20
N VAL A 364 -7.21 -29.61 15.83
CA VAL A 364 -8.03 -29.93 14.66
C VAL A 364 -9.45 -29.39 14.88
N GLN A 365 -9.99 -28.68 13.90
CA GLN A 365 -11.37 -28.17 13.95
C GLN A 365 -12.25 -29.01 13.05
N ILE A 366 -13.29 -29.62 13.61
CA ILE A 366 -14.20 -30.53 12.91
C ILE A 366 -15.58 -29.92 12.84
N LYS A 367 -16.13 -29.80 11.64
CA LYS A 367 -17.50 -29.33 11.40
C LYS A 367 -18.24 -30.35 10.55
N THR A 368 -19.24 -31.02 11.14
CA THR A 368 -20.14 -31.91 10.38
C THR A 368 -21.04 -31.09 9.46
N THR A 369 -20.90 -31.31 8.15
CA THR A 369 -21.69 -30.63 7.11
C THR A 369 -22.93 -31.43 6.73
N HIS A 370 -22.87 -32.76 6.83
CA HIS A 370 -24.00 -33.64 6.59
C HIS A 370 -23.91 -34.86 7.51
N LYS A 371 -25.01 -35.20 8.19
CA LYS A 371 -25.13 -36.39 9.02
C LYS A 371 -26.36 -37.22 8.60
N PRO A 372 -26.19 -38.49 8.18
CA PRO A 372 -27.29 -39.38 7.86
C PRO A 372 -28.20 -39.65 9.06
N ALA A 373 -29.48 -39.95 8.79
CA ALA A 373 -30.46 -40.26 9.84
C ALA A 373 -30.10 -41.55 10.60
N ASP A 374 -29.63 -42.58 9.88
CA ASP A 374 -29.29 -43.90 10.42
C ASP A 374 -27.82 -43.98 10.84
N CYS A 375 -27.44 -43.19 11.85
CA CYS A 375 -26.07 -43.07 12.35
C CYS A 375 -25.86 -43.85 13.65
N ASN A 376 -26.10 -45.17 13.63
CA ASN A 376 -25.99 -46.01 14.83
C ASN A 376 -24.58 -46.56 15.08
N ILE A 377 -23.77 -46.67 14.02
CA ILE A 377 -22.42 -47.23 14.05
C ILE A 377 -21.47 -46.14 13.61
N THR A 378 -20.56 -45.76 14.50
CA THR A 378 -19.50 -44.77 14.22
C THR A 378 -18.14 -45.44 14.17
N SER A 379 -17.26 -44.92 13.32
CA SER A 379 -15.87 -45.33 13.22
C SER A 379 -15.12 -45.12 14.54
N SER A 380 -14.22 -46.04 14.84
CA SER A 380 -13.27 -45.98 15.96
C SER A 380 -11.88 -46.44 15.50
N SER A 381 -10.88 -46.25 16.35
CA SER A 381 -9.54 -46.79 16.12
C SER A 381 -9.60 -48.28 15.76
N TYR A 382 -8.71 -48.70 14.87
CA TYR A 382 -8.59 -50.04 14.30
C TYR A 382 -9.72 -50.49 13.35
N ASP A 383 -10.78 -49.69 13.16
CA ASP A 383 -11.76 -49.94 12.11
C ASP A 383 -11.13 -49.75 10.72
N LEU A 384 -11.53 -50.59 9.76
CA LEU A 384 -11.17 -50.42 8.36
C LEU A 384 -12.25 -49.61 7.66
N ILE A 385 -11.87 -48.49 7.08
CA ILE A 385 -12.78 -47.56 6.42
C ILE A 385 -12.42 -47.36 4.97
N LEU A 386 -13.42 -46.99 4.16
CA LEU A 386 -13.24 -46.37 2.86
C LEU A 386 -13.82 -44.95 2.94
N TYR A 387 -13.05 -43.94 2.58
CA TYR A 387 -13.47 -42.54 2.69
C TYR A 387 -13.07 -41.72 1.47
N ARG A 388 -13.87 -40.76 1.04
CA ARG A 388 -13.52 -39.81 -0.02
C ARG A 388 -13.00 -38.52 0.62
N TYR A 389 -12.04 -37.87 -0.02
CA TYR A 389 -11.54 -36.58 0.46
C TYR A 389 -11.15 -35.61 -0.64
N ASN A 390 -11.34 -34.31 -0.37
CA ASN A 390 -10.66 -33.22 -1.07
C ASN A 390 -9.81 -32.44 -0.05
N CYS A 391 -8.56 -32.17 -0.40
CA CYS A 391 -7.63 -31.38 0.41
C CYS A 391 -7.32 -30.07 -0.32
N SER A 392 -7.53 -28.94 0.35
CA SER A 392 -7.24 -27.61 -0.16
C SER A 392 -6.52 -26.76 0.88
N LEU A 393 -5.91 -25.67 0.41
CA LEU A 393 -5.53 -24.55 1.26
C LEU A 393 -6.77 -23.73 1.65
N LEU A 394 -6.65 -22.92 2.71
CA LEU A 394 -7.76 -22.08 3.17
C LEU A 394 -8.17 -20.97 2.19
N ASP A 395 -7.36 -20.68 1.18
CA ASP A 395 -7.72 -19.79 0.07
C ASP A 395 -8.54 -20.48 -1.05
N GLY A 396 -8.80 -21.79 -0.92
CA GLY A 396 -9.54 -22.61 -1.88
C GLY A 396 -8.69 -23.32 -2.91
N THR A 397 -7.35 -23.15 -2.89
CA THR A 397 -6.46 -23.87 -3.80
C THR A 397 -6.52 -25.38 -3.53
N LEU A 398 -7.06 -26.15 -4.47
CA LEU A 398 -7.13 -27.61 -4.38
C LEU A 398 -5.72 -28.22 -4.53
N LEU A 399 -5.32 -29.04 -3.56
CA LEU A 399 -4.03 -29.73 -3.53
C LEU A 399 -4.18 -31.19 -3.98
N TYR A 400 -5.04 -31.94 -3.30
CA TYR A 400 -5.26 -33.36 -3.59
C TYR A 400 -6.74 -33.71 -3.52
N SER A 401 -7.12 -34.75 -4.26
CA SER A 401 -8.42 -35.39 -4.15
C SER A 401 -8.24 -36.90 -4.24
N SER A 402 -9.00 -37.66 -3.46
CA SER A 402 -9.06 -39.11 -3.60
C SER A 402 -9.48 -39.53 -5.01
N ASP A 403 -10.26 -38.70 -5.71
CA ASP A 403 -10.77 -39.00 -7.06
C ASP A 403 -9.67 -38.92 -8.14
N HIS A 404 -8.51 -38.35 -7.82
CA HIS A 404 -7.35 -38.30 -8.72
C HIS A 404 -6.53 -39.60 -8.73
N TYR A 405 -6.77 -40.53 -7.81
CA TYR A 405 -6.01 -41.75 -7.66
C TYR A 405 -6.84 -42.98 -8.04
N SER A 406 -6.21 -43.95 -8.72
CA SER A 406 -6.84 -45.23 -9.07
C SER A 406 -6.95 -46.19 -7.89
N THR A 407 -6.19 -45.94 -6.82
CA THR A 407 -6.18 -46.72 -5.59
C THR A 407 -7.30 -46.26 -4.65
N SER A 408 -8.07 -47.21 -4.12
CA SER A 408 -9.04 -46.90 -3.07
C SER A 408 -8.34 -46.30 -1.84
N SER A 409 -8.92 -45.26 -1.28
CA SER A 409 -8.56 -44.60 -0.01
C SER A 409 -8.90 -45.44 1.22
N ARG A 410 -8.74 -46.77 1.13
CA ARG A 410 -9.05 -47.69 2.21
C ARG A 410 -7.95 -47.66 3.26
N VAL A 411 -8.30 -47.43 4.52
CA VAL A 411 -7.32 -47.31 5.61
C VAL A 411 -7.87 -47.87 6.92
N THR A 412 -6.97 -48.36 7.78
CA THR A 412 -7.28 -48.68 9.17
C THR A 412 -7.06 -47.42 10.02
N LEU A 413 -8.04 -46.99 10.80
CA LEU A 413 -7.88 -45.80 11.66
C LEU A 413 -6.95 -46.07 12.85
N GLY A 414 -6.26 -45.04 13.31
CA GLY A 414 -5.44 -45.07 14.53
C GLY A 414 -4.08 -45.78 14.41
N VAL A 415 -3.73 -46.31 13.23
CA VAL A 415 -2.44 -47.01 13.01
C VAL A 415 -1.36 -46.15 12.33
N GLY A 416 -1.59 -44.84 12.19
CA GLY A 416 -0.61 -43.89 11.64
C GLY A 416 -0.35 -43.99 10.13
N LYS A 417 -1.30 -44.53 9.36
CA LYS A 417 -1.19 -44.67 7.89
C LYS A 417 -1.59 -43.41 7.10
N ILE A 418 -2.31 -42.49 7.74
CA ILE A 418 -2.77 -41.23 7.15
C ILE A 418 -2.37 -40.07 8.05
N VAL A 419 -2.52 -38.84 7.54
CA VAL A 419 -2.30 -37.61 8.28
C VAL A 419 -3.08 -37.62 9.60
N LEU A 420 -2.42 -37.28 10.71
CA LEU A 420 -2.99 -37.39 12.06
C LEU A 420 -4.32 -36.64 12.20
N GLY A 421 -4.41 -35.41 11.69
CA GLY A 421 -5.67 -34.65 11.76
C GLY A 421 -6.78 -35.21 10.87
N VAL A 422 -6.44 -35.94 9.80
CA VAL A 422 -7.44 -36.64 8.96
C VAL A 422 -7.95 -37.86 9.71
N ASP A 423 -7.07 -38.60 10.40
CA ASP A 423 -7.45 -39.71 11.28
C ASP A 423 -8.43 -39.23 12.36
N GLU A 424 -8.10 -38.15 13.07
CA GLU A 424 -8.96 -37.51 14.07
C GLU A 424 -10.31 -37.04 13.46
N GLY A 425 -10.27 -36.44 12.27
CA GLY A 425 -11.45 -36.00 11.54
C GLY A 425 -12.41 -37.14 11.16
N LEU A 426 -11.85 -38.32 10.84
CA LEU A 426 -12.58 -39.52 10.44
C LEU A 426 -13.12 -40.33 11.62
N GLN A 427 -12.58 -40.16 12.83
CA GLN A 427 -13.07 -40.84 14.04
C GLN A 427 -14.47 -40.36 14.42
N GLY A 428 -15.33 -41.28 14.85
CA GLY A 428 -16.71 -40.98 15.23
C GLY A 428 -17.63 -40.63 14.05
N MET A 429 -17.22 -40.88 12.81
CA MET A 429 -18.05 -40.72 11.62
C MET A 429 -18.93 -41.95 11.38
N CYS A 430 -20.14 -41.75 10.90
CA CYS A 430 -20.98 -42.83 10.35
C CYS A 430 -20.95 -42.84 8.81
N VAL A 431 -21.27 -43.99 8.22
CA VAL A 431 -21.28 -44.15 6.75
C VAL A 431 -22.26 -43.17 6.13
N GLY A 432 -21.80 -42.40 5.15
CA GLY A 432 -22.50 -41.30 4.48
C GLY A 432 -22.31 -39.92 5.15
N GLU A 433 -21.70 -39.84 6.34
CA GLU A 433 -21.40 -38.56 6.99
C GLU A 433 -20.37 -37.76 6.20
N ARG A 434 -20.52 -36.43 6.17
CA ARG A 434 -19.56 -35.49 5.58
C ARG A 434 -19.11 -34.45 6.59
N ARG A 435 -17.82 -34.13 6.56
CA ARG A 435 -17.17 -33.17 7.47
C ARG A 435 -16.24 -32.23 6.72
N GLU A 436 -16.21 -30.98 7.16
CA GLU A 436 -15.11 -30.05 6.91
C GLU A 436 -14.15 -30.12 8.11
N VAL A 437 -12.86 -30.34 7.84
CA VAL A 437 -11.83 -30.51 8.86
C VAL A 437 -10.66 -29.57 8.59
N ILE A 438 -10.42 -28.62 9.49
CA ILE A 438 -9.27 -27.71 9.42
C ILE A 438 -8.15 -28.29 10.27
N ILE A 439 -7.00 -28.54 9.64
CA ILE A 439 -5.87 -29.24 10.25
C ILE A 439 -4.65 -28.30 10.29
N PRO A 440 -4.19 -27.92 11.50
CA PRO A 440 -2.93 -27.20 11.68
C PRO A 440 -1.72 -28.03 11.22
N PRO A 441 -0.60 -27.40 10.83
CA PRO A 441 0.53 -28.12 10.24
C PRO A 441 1.16 -29.18 11.15
N HIS A 442 1.18 -29.00 12.48
CA HIS A 442 1.69 -30.02 13.42
C HIS A 442 0.82 -31.27 13.52
N PHE A 443 -0.41 -31.24 13.00
CA PHE A 443 -1.26 -32.41 12.78
C PHE A 443 -1.28 -32.86 11.30
N ALA A 444 -0.49 -32.22 10.43
CA ALA A 444 -0.38 -32.47 8.99
C ALA A 444 1.07 -32.69 8.53
N HIS A 445 1.57 -31.84 7.62
CA HIS A 445 2.90 -31.96 7.01
C HIS A 445 4.00 -31.12 7.69
N GLY A 446 3.70 -30.50 8.82
CA GLY A 446 4.64 -29.73 9.63
C GLY A 446 5.21 -28.50 8.92
N GLU A 447 6.35 -28.02 9.44
CA GLU A 447 7.02 -26.81 8.96
C GLU A 447 7.62 -26.97 7.56
N TYR A 448 8.01 -28.19 7.18
CA TYR A 448 8.65 -28.47 5.89
C TYR A 448 7.65 -28.71 4.76
N GLY A 449 6.39 -29.00 5.07
CA GLY A 449 5.37 -29.29 4.07
C GLY A 449 5.61 -30.64 3.37
N ALA A 450 5.05 -30.78 2.17
CA ALA A 450 5.15 -31.97 1.33
C ALA A 450 5.09 -31.58 -0.16
N ASP A 451 5.15 -32.55 -1.07
CA ASP A 451 5.15 -32.29 -2.51
C ASP A 451 3.84 -31.64 -2.99
N GLY A 452 3.87 -30.33 -3.23
CA GLY A 452 2.67 -29.53 -3.54
C GLY A 452 1.97 -28.92 -2.32
N VAL A 453 2.40 -29.22 -1.10
CA VAL A 453 1.91 -28.59 0.14
C VAL A 453 2.98 -27.64 0.68
N PRO A 454 2.73 -26.34 0.74
CA PRO A 454 3.71 -25.42 1.29
C PRO A 454 3.92 -25.66 2.80
N GLY A 455 5.13 -25.41 3.28
CA GLY A 455 5.48 -25.53 4.70
C GLY A 455 4.57 -24.68 5.60
N SER A 456 4.29 -25.21 6.80
CA SER A 456 3.43 -24.59 7.81
C SER A 456 2.01 -24.26 7.31
N ALA A 457 1.53 -24.96 6.28
CA ALA A 457 0.16 -24.77 5.78
C ALA A 457 -0.89 -25.28 6.76
N VAL A 458 -1.94 -24.49 6.94
CA VAL A 458 -3.20 -24.99 7.49
C VAL A 458 -4.01 -25.58 6.33
N LEU A 459 -4.44 -26.83 6.49
CA LEU A 459 -5.15 -27.56 5.44
C LEU A 459 -6.64 -27.65 5.75
N MET A 460 -7.47 -27.57 4.72
CA MET A 460 -8.90 -27.89 4.78
C MET A 460 -9.14 -29.23 4.09
N PHE A 461 -9.78 -30.14 4.80
CA PHE A 461 -10.25 -31.41 4.25
C PHE A 461 -11.77 -31.46 4.22
N GLU A 462 -12.32 -31.74 3.05
CA GLU A 462 -13.71 -32.19 2.91
C GLU A 462 -13.69 -33.71 2.93
N LEU A 463 -14.24 -34.33 3.96
CA LEU A 463 -14.23 -35.78 4.16
C LEU A 463 -15.63 -36.36 4.01
N GLU A 464 -15.72 -37.55 3.42
CA GLU A 464 -16.96 -38.35 3.34
C GLU A 464 -16.65 -39.81 3.65
N LEU A 465 -17.33 -40.40 4.62
CA LEU A 465 -17.14 -41.82 4.95
C LEU A 465 -18.05 -42.68 4.05
N LEU A 466 -17.48 -43.60 3.27
CA LEU A 466 -18.21 -44.44 2.30
C LEU A 466 -18.49 -45.85 2.80
N GLU A 467 -17.53 -46.47 3.48
CA GLU A 467 -17.69 -47.80 4.06
C GLU A 467 -17.01 -47.87 5.44
N LEU A 468 -17.57 -48.70 6.31
CA LEU A 468 -17.05 -48.97 7.65
C LEU A 468 -17.12 -50.47 7.94
N GLN A 469 -15.96 -51.09 8.16
CA GLN A 469 -15.83 -52.44 8.65
C GLN A 469 -15.16 -52.42 10.02
N ARG A 470 -15.82 -53.02 11.02
CA ARG A 470 -15.32 -53.02 12.38
C ARG A 470 -13.97 -53.72 12.49
N GLY A 471 -13.07 -53.11 13.25
CA GLY A 471 -11.75 -53.60 13.55
C GLY A 471 -11.71 -54.73 14.56
N VAL A 472 -10.48 -55.07 14.91
CA VAL A 472 -10.10 -55.85 16.09
C VAL A 472 -9.21 -54.97 16.98
N PRO A 473 -9.17 -55.18 18.31
CA PRO A 473 -8.34 -54.38 19.21
C PRO A 473 -6.85 -54.45 18.87
N GLU A 474 -6.07 -53.52 19.43
CA GLU A 474 -4.63 -53.47 19.22
C GLU A 474 -3.94 -54.79 19.59
N GLY A 475 -3.07 -55.29 18.71
CA GLY A 475 -2.33 -56.53 18.93
C GLY A 475 -3.08 -57.80 18.53
N TYR A 476 -4.40 -57.74 18.32
CA TYR A 476 -5.20 -58.91 17.95
C TYR A 476 -5.23 -59.11 16.43
N LEU A 477 -5.24 -60.38 16.02
CA LEU A 477 -5.48 -60.82 14.64
C LEU A 477 -6.92 -61.35 14.45
N PHE A 478 -7.54 -61.78 15.54
CA PHE A 478 -8.90 -62.29 15.60
C PHE A 478 -9.53 -61.96 16.95
N VAL A 479 -10.85 -61.79 16.98
CA VAL A 479 -11.62 -61.69 18.22
C VAL A 479 -12.90 -62.51 18.12
N TRP A 480 -13.31 -63.06 19.27
CA TRP A 480 -14.63 -63.65 19.43
C TRP A 480 -15.69 -62.56 19.61
N LEU A 481 -16.82 -62.73 18.95
CA LEU A 481 -17.99 -61.87 19.09
C LEU A 481 -19.03 -62.46 20.06
N GLU A 482 -18.92 -63.76 20.32
CA GLU A 482 -19.69 -64.54 21.30
C GLU A 482 -18.71 -65.28 22.23
N ASP A 483 -19.25 -66.10 23.15
CA ASP A 483 -18.41 -66.94 24.01
C ASP A 483 -17.59 -67.93 23.15
N SER A 484 -16.29 -68.03 23.41
CA SER A 484 -15.43 -68.99 22.73
C SER A 484 -15.81 -70.43 23.12
N PRO A 485 -15.64 -71.41 22.21
CA PRO A 485 -15.88 -72.81 22.56
C PRO A 485 -15.02 -73.24 23.74
N ASN A 486 -15.67 -73.81 24.77
CA ASN A 486 -14.98 -74.33 25.95
C ASN A 486 -15.40 -75.79 26.20
N PRO A 487 -14.48 -76.78 26.16
CA PRO A 487 -13.04 -76.64 25.90
C PRO A 487 -12.74 -76.35 24.42
N LEU A 488 -11.73 -75.51 24.19
CA LEU A 488 -11.40 -75.02 22.85
C LEU A 488 -10.69 -76.06 21.97
N PHE A 489 -9.75 -76.83 22.55
CA PHE A 489 -8.97 -77.80 21.78
C PHE A 489 -9.85 -78.86 21.09
N PRO A 490 -10.83 -79.49 21.75
CA PRO A 490 -11.74 -80.44 21.08
C PRO A 490 -12.65 -79.79 20.02
N ALA A 491 -12.82 -78.47 20.05
CA ALA A 491 -13.55 -77.76 19.01
C ALA A 491 -12.67 -77.45 17.78
N LEU A 492 -11.35 -77.28 17.99
CA LEU A 492 -10.34 -77.12 16.94
C LEU A 492 -10.00 -78.45 16.25
N ASP A 493 -9.91 -79.54 17.01
CA ASP A 493 -9.65 -80.92 16.55
C ASP A 493 -10.92 -81.55 15.94
N LEU A 494 -11.23 -81.17 14.70
CA LEU A 494 -12.39 -81.60 13.91
C LEU A 494 -12.38 -83.11 13.62
N ASN A 495 -11.21 -83.72 13.43
CA ASN A 495 -11.09 -85.15 13.11
C ASN A 495 -10.84 -86.05 14.34
N GLN A 496 -10.62 -85.44 15.52
CA GLN A 496 -10.39 -86.08 16.81
C GLN A 496 -9.10 -86.92 16.91
N ASP A 497 -8.06 -86.56 16.16
CA ASP A 497 -6.76 -87.25 16.16
C ASP A 497 -5.73 -86.67 17.16
N LYS A 498 -6.11 -85.60 17.87
CA LYS A 498 -5.31 -84.83 18.85
C LYS A 498 -4.18 -84.00 18.25
N GLU A 499 -4.17 -83.79 16.94
CA GLU A 499 -3.22 -82.92 16.26
C GLU A 499 -3.98 -81.94 15.35
N VAL A 500 -3.80 -80.63 15.56
CA VAL A 500 -4.47 -79.62 14.73
C VAL A 500 -3.47 -79.02 13.72
N PRO A 501 -3.39 -79.52 12.47
CA PRO A 501 -2.58 -78.90 11.42
C PRO A 501 -3.20 -77.58 10.92
N LEU A 502 -2.41 -76.79 10.19
CA LEU A 502 -2.84 -75.50 9.63
C LEU A 502 -4.18 -75.57 8.87
N GLU A 503 -4.41 -76.65 8.11
CA GLU A 503 -5.66 -76.82 7.33
C GLU A 503 -6.89 -76.92 8.23
N GLU A 504 -6.77 -77.65 9.34
CA GLU A 504 -7.86 -77.84 10.30
C GLU A 504 -8.11 -76.55 11.09
N PHE A 505 -7.05 -75.91 11.56
CA PHE A 505 -7.10 -74.59 12.20
C PHE A 505 -7.75 -73.54 11.28
N SER A 506 -7.32 -73.50 10.01
CA SER A 506 -7.86 -72.60 8.98
C SER A 506 -9.34 -72.82 8.75
N THR A 507 -9.76 -74.09 8.63
CA THR A 507 -11.16 -74.47 8.44
C THR A 507 -12.01 -74.04 9.63
N PHE A 508 -11.53 -74.27 10.85
CA PHE A 508 -12.22 -73.86 12.06
C PHE A 508 -12.38 -72.33 12.12
N ILE A 509 -11.29 -71.56 12.03
CA ILE A 509 -11.34 -70.10 12.16
C ILE A 509 -12.21 -69.46 11.06
N LYS A 510 -12.12 -69.94 9.80
CA LYS A 510 -13.00 -69.48 8.72
C LYS A 510 -14.47 -69.76 9.02
N THR A 511 -14.77 -70.93 9.58
CA THR A 511 -16.14 -71.29 9.99
C THR A 511 -16.67 -70.32 11.04
N GLN A 512 -15.86 -69.97 12.06
CA GLN A 512 -16.27 -69.01 13.10
C GLN A 512 -16.56 -67.62 12.55
N VAL A 513 -15.80 -67.17 11.56
CA VAL A 513 -16.06 -65.88 10.88
C VAL A 513 -17.32 -65.93 10.04
N ILE A 514 -17.54 -67.01 9.26
CA ILE A 514 -18.73 -67.18 8.41
C ILE A 514 -20.00 -67.25 9.25
N GLU A 515 -19.95 -67.90 10.40
CA GLU A 515 -21.07 -68.01 11.33
C GLU A 515 -21.30 -66.73 12.16
N GLY A 516 -20.45 -65.71 12.02
CA GLY A 516 -20.56 -64.44 12.74
C GLY A 516 -20.15 -64.52 14.21
N ARG A 517 -19.55 -65.63 14.66
CA ARG A 517 -19.05 -65.83 16.02
C ARG A 517 -17.67 -65.22 16.25
N GLY A 518 -16.94 -64.92 15.17
CA GLY A 518 -15.60 -64.37 15.21
C GLY A 518 -15.35 -63.32 14.14
N ARG A 519 -14.30 -62.51 14.34
CA ARG A 519 -13.89 -61.49 13.39
C ARG A 519 -12.37 -61.46 13.27
N MET A 520 -11.88 -61.61 12.04
CA MET A 520 -10.47 -61.38 11.72
C MET A 520 -10.18 -59.89 11.53
N ARG A 521 -8.91 -59.51 11.70
CA ARG A 521 -8.41 -58.17 11.43
C ARG A 521 -8.73 -57.75 9.99
N PRO A 522 -9.54 -56.71 9.78
CA PRO A 522 -9.92 -56.32 8.43
C PRO A 522 -8.74 -55.68 7.68
N GLY A 523 -8.67 -55.88 6.36
CA GLY A 523 -7.68 -55.25 5.48
C GLY A 523 -6.36 -56.01 5.33
N MET A 524 -6.26 -57.21 5.91
CA MET A 524 -5.20 -58.18 5.66
C MET A 524 -5.78 -59.39 4.93
N ASP A 525 -4.93 -60.14 4.23
CA ASP A 525 -5.33 -61.40 3.61
C ASP A 525 -5.72 -62.41 4.71
N PRO A 526 -6.95 -62.97 4.69
CA PRO A 526 -7.38 -63.95 5.67
C PRO A 526 -6.44 -65.15 5.82
N GLU A 527 -5.80 -65.62 4.75
CA GLU A 527 -4.88 -66.75 4.82
C GLU A 527 -3.59 -66.37 5.56
N ILE A 528 -3.12 -65.14 5.38
CA ILE A 528 -1.95 -64.63 6.11
C ILE A 528 -2.28 -64.50 7.60
N ILE A 529 -3.45 -63.94 7.92
CA ILE A 529 -3.92 -63.81 9.31
C ILE A 529 -3.97 -65.17 10.00
N ILE A 530 -4.61 -66.15 9.36
CA ILE A 530 -4.75 -67.51 9.90
C ILE A 530 -3.37 -68.15 10.08
N LYS A 531 -2.48 -68.00 9.10
CA LYS A 531 -1.12 -68.53 9.19
C LYS A 531 -0.32 -67.90 10.33
N ASP A 532 -0.42 -66.58 10.50
CA ASP A 532 0.25 -65.86 11.59
C ASP A 532 -0.31 -66.31 12.95
N MET A 533 -1.64 -66.41 13.08
CA MET A 533 -2.30 -66.96 14.27
C MET A 533 -1.83 -68.39 14.56
N PHE A 534 -1.79 -69.26 13.54
CA PHE A 534 -1.31 -70.63 13.67
C PHE A 534 0.14 -70.68 14.16
N THR A 535 1.01 -69.87 13.56
CA THR A 535 2.43 -69.81 13.91
C THR A 535 2.64 -69.31 15.34
N LEU A 536 1.78 -68.40 15.83
CA LEU A 536 1.80 -67.95 17.21
C LEU A 536 1.40 -69.05 18.21
N GLN A 537 0.55 -70.00 17.79
CA GLN A 537 0.07 -71.11 18.61
C GLN A 537 0.96 -72.37 18.50
N ASP A 538 1.60 -72.62 17.35
CA ASP A 538 2.61 -73.67 17.12
C ASP A 538 3.97 -73.28 17.75
N ARG A 539 4.08 -73.45 19.07
CA ARG A 539 5.24 -73.00 19.85
C ARG A 539 6.53 -73.76 19.52
N ASN A 540 6.41 -75.02 19.12
CA ASN A 540 7.56 -75.88 18.83
C ASN A 540 7.97 -75.85 17.33
N ASN A 541 7.16 -75.20 16.48
CA ASN A 541 7.31 -75.10 15.02
C ASN A 541 7.33 -76.45 14.30
N ASP A 542 6.56 -77.44 14.77
CA ASP A 542 6.44 -78.76 14.15
C ASP A 542 5.31 -78.84 13.10
N GLY A 543 4.57 -77.75 12.91
CA GLY A 543 3.50 -77.63 11.93
C GLY A 543 2.15 -78.17 12.42
N LYS A 544 1.99 -78.43 13.73
CA LYS A 544 0.76 -78.92 14.36
C LYS A 544 0.54 -78.23 15.71
N ILE A 545 -0.72 -78.07 16.10
CA ILE A 545 -1.08 -77.58 17.44
C ILE A 545 -1.63 -78.76 18.25
N THR A 546 -1.06 -79.00 19.41
CA THR A 546 -1.50 -80.02 20.37
C THR A 546 -2.19 -79.40 21.59
N ALA A 547 -2.90 -80.22 22.37
CA ALA A 547 -3.64 -79.75 23.55
C ALA A 547 -2.73 -79.09 24.61
N ASP A 548 -1.45 -79.43 24.64
CA ASP A 548 -0.47 -78.85 25.55
C ASP A 548 0.05 -77.48 25.08
N GLU A 549 0.01 -77.19 23.77
CA GLU A 549 0.42 -75.92 23.18
C GLU A 549 -0.68 -74.86 23.26
N LEU A 550 -1.94 -75.31 23.15
CA LEU A 550 -3.13 -74.47 23.31
C LEU A 550 -3.37 -74.02 24.77
N LYS A 551 -2.55 -74.48 25.72
CA LYS A 551 -2.64 -74.04 27.12
C LYS A 551 -2.26 -72.57 27.24
N LEU A 552 -3.21 -71.82 27.80
CA LEU A 552 -3.05 -70.41 28.14
C LEU A 552 -1.78 -70.21 29.01
N LYS A 553 -1.05 -69.11 28.80
CA LYS A 553 0.04 -68.65 29.70
C LYS A 553 -0.38 -68.52 31.18
N THR A 554 -1.67 -68.58 31.49
CA THR A 554 -2.21 -68.49 32.85
C THR A 554 -1.92 -69.69 33.76
N GLU A 555 -1.48 -70.84 33.25
CA GLU A 555 -1.00 -71.93 34.13
C GLU A 555 0.45 -71.73 34.61
N GLU A 556 1.20 -70.77 34.05
CA GLU A 556 2.55 -70.40 34.51
C GLU A 556 2.66 -69.00 35.15
N GLN A 557 1.69 -68.10 34.99
CA GLN A 557 1.77 -66.74 35.55
C GLN A 557 0.44 -66.22 36.12
N GLU A 558 0.32 -66.25 37.45
CA GLU A 558 -0.54 -65.33 38.21
C GLU A 558 -0.08 -63.88 37.95
N SER A 559 -0.70 -63.17 37.00
CA SER A 559 -1.17 -61.78 37.17
C SER A 559 -1.61 -61.17 35.82
N SER A 560 -2.74 -60.47 35.88
CA SER A 560 -3.41 -59.70 34.81
C SER A 560 -4.27 -60.51 33.83
N LYS A 561 -5.59 -60.38 34.03
CA LYS A 561 -6.68 -60.73 33.11
C LYS A 561 -6.38 -60.28 31.68
N HIS A 562 -6.65 -61.12 30.69
CA HIS A 562 -7.61 -60.90 29.58
C HIS A 562 -7.75 -62.22 28.79
N ASP A 563 -8.97 -62.54 28.35
CA ASP A 563 -9.28 -63.72 27.54
C ASP A 563 -8.77 -63.49 26.10
N GLU A 564 -7.81 -64.31 25.64
CA GLU A 564 -7.24 -64.24 24.29
C GLU A 564 -7.32 -65.59 23.58
N LEU A 565 -7.50 -65.52 22.25
CA LEU A 565 -7.19 -66.57 21.29
C LEU A 565 -6.40 -66.01 20.12
#